data_AF-A0A314KHZ7-F1
#
_entry.id   AF-A0A314KHZ7-F1
#
_cell.length_a   1.000
_cell.length_b   1.000
_cell.length_c   1.000
_cell.angle_alpha   90.00
_cell.angle_beta   90.00
_cell.angle_gamma   90.00
#
_symmetry.space_group_name_H-M   'P 1'
#
loop_
_entity.id
_entity.type
_entity.pdbx_description
1 polymer ?
#
loop_
_entity_poly.entity_id
_entity_poly.type
_entity_poly.pdbx_seq_one_letter_code
_entity_poly.pdbx_strand_id
1 'polypeptide(L)'
;MLDTAGPELQVVNKSEQPISLKADATVTLTPDEGQEASSDVFPINFGGLSKAVKKGNTIFIGQYLFTGSETTSVWLEVYEVKGDDVVAW
;
A
#
# COMPACT_ATOMS: atom_id res chain seq x y z
N MET A 1 18.80 1.55 23.54
CA MET A 1 17.97 0.55 22.84
C MET A 1 18.57 0.35 21.46
N LEU A 2 18.75 -0.90 21.01
CA LEU A 2 19.12 -1.21 19.63
C LEU A 2 17.81 -1.46 18.88
N ASP A 3 17.47 -0.57 17.96
CA ASP A 3 16.31 -0.71 17.10
C ASP A 3 16.73 -1.42 15.82
N THR A 4 16.15 -2.58 15.53
CA THR A 4 16.45 -3.35 14.32
C THR A 4 15.32 -3.12 13.33
N ALA A 5 15.64 -2.63 12.13
CA ALA A 5 14.63 -2.27 11.13
C ALA A 5 13.67 -3.42 10.75
N GLY A 6 14.07 -4.69 10.90
CA GLY A 6 13.18 -5.82 10.58
C GLY A 6 12.66 -5.82 9.14
N PRO A 7 11.77 -6.77 8.78
CA PRO A 7 11.07 -6.75 7.50
C PRO A 7 9.88 -5.76 7.56
N GLU A 8 9.84 -4.81 6.62
CA GLU A 8 8.76 -3.82 6.52
C GLU A 8 8.23 -3.73 5.09
N LEU A 9 6.90 -3.63 4.94
CA LEU A 9 6.24 -3.28 3.69
C LEU A 9 5.73 -1.85 3.80
N GLN A 10 6.25 -0.97 2.96
CA GLN A 10 5.95 0.46 2.98
C GLN A 10 5.44 0.93 1.63
N VAL A 11 4.53 1.91 1.64
CA VAL A 11 4.19 2.71 0.46
C VAL A 11 5.27 3.77 0.28
N VAL A 12 5.91 3.80 -0.88
CA VAL A 12 6.99 4.73 -1.22
C VAL A 12 6.40 6.04 -1.72
N ASN A 13 6.02 6.91 -0.78
CA ASN A 13 5.52 8.26 -1.07
C ASN A 13 6.63 9.32 -0.98
N LYS A 14 7.36 9.53 -2.08
CA LYS A 14 8.49 10.47 -2.14
C LYS A 14 8.09 11.94 -2.02
N SER A 15 6.84 12.30 -2.33
CA SER A 15 6.37 13.68 -2.21
C SER A 15 6.08 14.07 -0.76
N GLU A 16 5.94 13.08 0.13
CA GLU A 16 5.52 13.21 1.53
C GLU A 16 4.16 13.92 1.70
N GLN A 17 3.42 14.14 0.61
CA GLN A 17 2.11 14.78 0.65
C GLN A 17 1.01 13.77 1.01
N PRO A 18 -0.02 14.18 1.76
CA PRO A 18 -1.20 13.33 1.99
C PRO A 18 -1.88 12.96 0.68
N ILE A 19 -2.25 11.69 0.54
CA ILE A 19 -3.01 11.18 -0.60
C ILE A 19 -4.45 10.95 -0.14
N SER A 20 -5.40 11.66 -0.76
CA SER A 20 -6.82 11.46 -0.48
C SER A 20 -7.37 10.34 -1.34
N LEU A 21 -7.94 9.33 -0.70
CA LEU A 21 -8.64 8.23 -1.36
C LEU A 21 -10.14 8.46 -1.38
N LYS A 22 -10.81 7.85 -2.35
CA LYS A 22 -12.27 7.85 -2.46
C LYS A 22 -12.76 6.42 -2.27
N ALA A 23 -13.87 6.25 -1.55
CA ALA A 23 -14.53 4.95 -1.42
C ALA A 23 -14.84 4.37 -2.81
N ASP A 24 -14.72 3.05 -2.93
CA ASP A 24 -14.97 2.27 -4.14
C ASP A 24 -14.05 2.59 -5.34
N ALA A 25 -13.06 3.49 -5.16
CA ALA A 25 -12.04 3.75 -6.18
C ALA A 25 -10.92 2.72 -6.08
N THR A 26 -10.47 2.22 -7.23
CA THR A 26 -9.37 1.26 -7.27
C THR A 26 -8.03 1.94 -7.11
N VAL A 27 -7.12 1.30 -6.38
CA VAL A 27 -5.70 1.63 -6.28
C VAL A 27 -4.86 0.43 -6.70
N THR A 28 -3.76 0.71 -7.40
CA THR A 28 -2.78 -0.31 -7.82
C THR A 28 -1.58 -0.27 -6.88
N LEU A 29 -1.34 -1.36 -6.16
CA LEU A 29 -0.10 -1.55 -5.41
C LEU A 29 0.94 -2.20 -6.34
N THR A 30 2.06 -1.52 -6.56
CA THR A 30 3.07 -1.93 -7.54
C THR A 30 4.48 -1.92 -6.94
N PRO A 31 5.36 -2.88 -7.24
CA PRO A 31 6.76 -2.81 -6.79
C PRO A 31 7.62 -1.82 -7.59
N ASP A 32 7.06 -1.14 -8.60
CA ASP A 32 7.75 -0.12 -9.35
C ASP A 32 7.87 1.20 -8.57
N GLU A 33 8.95 1.31 -7.79
CA GLU A 33 9.31 2.53 -7.04
C GLU A 33 9.67 3.74 -7.92
N GLY A 34 9.70 3.58 -9.25
CA GLY A 34 9.90 4.68 -10.21
C GLY A 34 8.68 5.59 -10.34
N GLN A 35 7.48 5.10 -9.97
CA GLN A 35 6.23 5.85 -10.07
C GLN A 35 6.01 6.78 -8.88
N GLU A 36 5.26 7.87 -9.10
CA GLU A 36 4.84 8.77 -8.02
C GLU A 36 3.57 8.24 -7.35
N ALA A 37 3.57 8.23 -6.01
CA ALA A 37 2.41 7.79 -5.23
C ALA A 37 1.22 8.75 -5.41
N SER A 38 0.04 8.21 -5.65
CA SER A 38 -1.19 8.96 -5.93
C SER A 38 -2.43 8.18 -5.48
N SER A 39 -3.63 8.72 -5.71
CA SER A 39 -4.89 8.03 -5.41
C SER A 39 -5.10 6.74 -6.19
N ASP A 40 -4.39 6.57 -7.31
CA ASP A 40 -4.59 5.48 -8.26
C ASP A 40 -3.45 4.46 -8.21
N VAL A 41 -2.27 4.85 -7.70
CA VAL A 41 -1.06 4.01 -7.67
C VAL A 41 -0.29 4.21 -6.37
N PHE A 42 0.01 3.10 -5.70
CA PHE A 42 0.89 3.00 -4.55
C PHE A 42 2.14 2.16 -4.89
N PRO A 43 3.28 2.82 -5.16
CA PRO A 43 4.57 2.15 -5.21
C PRO A 43 4.89 1.55 -3.84
N ILE A 44 5.34 0.30 -3.79
CA ILE A 44 5.70 -0.40 -2.54
C ILE A 44 7.12 -0.97 -2.61
N ASN A 45 7.80 -1.01 -1.46
CA ASN A 45 9.18 -1.52 -1.34
C ASN A 45 9.28 -3.06 -1.32
N PHE A 46 8.22 -3.78 -1.72
CA PHE A 46 8.13 -5.24 -1.63
C PHE A 46 7.47 -5.89 -2.85
N GLY A 47 8.29 -6.49 -3.72
CA GLY A 47 7.80 -7.23 -4.91
C GLY A 47 7.18 -8.61 -4.65
N GLY A 48 7.10 -9.06 -3.40
CA GLY A 48 6.49 -10.35 -3.07
C GLY A 48 4.98 -10.29 -2.84
N LEU A 49 4.36 -9.10 -2.83
CA LEU A 49 2.96 -8.94 -2.43
C LEU A 49 2.00 -9.73 -3.33
N SER A 50 2.19 -9.66 -4.65
CA SER A 50 1.39 -10.38 -5.65
C SER A 50 1.32 -11.90 -5.43
N LYS A 51 2.35 -12.47 -4.80
CA LYS A 51 2.45 -13.90 -4.48
C LYS A 51 1.86 -14.26 -3.12
N ALA A 52 1.66 -13.26 -2.26
CA ALA A 52 1.15 -13.43 -0.89
C ALA A 52 -0.36 -13.24 -0.78
N VAL A 53 -0.97 -12.52 -1.74
CA VAL A 53 -2.40 -12.20 -1.72
C VAL A 53 -3.15 -12.81 -2.90
N LYS A 54 -4.47 -12.91 -2.76
CA LYS A 54 -5.40 -13.28 -3.83
C LYS A 54 -6.67 -12.45 -3.71
N LYS A 55 -7.50 -12.48 -4.76
CA LYS A 55 -8.82 -11.83 -4.78
C LYS A 55 -9.62 -12.12 -3.50
N GLY A 56 -10.21 -11.06 -2.93
CA GLY A 56 -10.98 -11.10 -1.69
C GLY A 56 -10.14 -11.09 -0.40
N ASN A 57 -8.80 -11.03 -0.48
CA ASN A 57 -8.00 -10.71 0.69
C ASN A 57 -8.09 -9.22 1.02
N THR A 58 -7.96 -8.90 2.30
CA THR A 58 -7.96 -7.52 2.78
C THR A 58 -6.53 -7.07 3.08
N ILE A 59 -6.16 -5.88 2.62
CA ILE A 59 -4.90 -5.21 2.89
C ILE A 59 -5.20 -4.01 3.77
N PHE A 60 -4.49 -3.90 4.89
CA PHE A 60 -4.52 -2.69 5.71
C PHE A 60 -3.32 -1.82 5.37
N ILE A 61 -3.58 -0.55 5.04
CA ILE A 61 -2.54 0.46 4.85
C ILE A 61 -2.83 1.57 5.83
N GLY A 62 -1.88 1.88 6.69
CA GLY A 62 -2.06 3.00 7.60
C GLY A 62 -0.76 3.43 8.21
N GLN A 63 -0.68 4.72 8.53
CA GLN A 63 0.36 5.25 9.40
C GLN A 63 0.08 4.97 10.88
N TYR A 64 -0.94 4.16 11.19
CA TYR A 64 -1.37 3.88 12.57
C TYR A 64 -0.22 3.43 13.46
N LEU A 65 0.64 2.54 12.96
CA LEU A 65 1.78 2.02 13.72
C LEU A 65 2.86 3.10 14.01
N PHE A 66 2.87 4.20 13.25
CA PHE A 66 3.83 5.29 13.40
C PHE A 66 3.26 6.54 14.09
N THR A 67 1.95 6.78 13.93
CA THR A 67 1.29 8.03 14.36
C THR A 67 0.20 7.83 15.40
N GLY A 68 -0.31 6.60 15.57
CA GLY A 68 -1.48 6.30 16.40
C GLY A 68 -2.80 6.86 15.86
N SER A 69 -2.80 7.46 14.66
CA SER A 69 -3.99 8.06 14.06
C SER A 69 -4.76 7.04 13.23
N GLU A 70 -6.05 6.89 13.52
CA GLU A 70 -6.95 6.03 12.73
C GLU A 70 -7.37 6.71 11.41
N THR A 71 -7.31 8.04 11.33
CA THR A 71 -7.80 8.81 10.18
C THR A 71 -6.85 8.79 8.97
N THR A 72 -5.64 8.25 9.13
CA THR A 72 -4.62 8.10 8.07
C THR A 72 -4.45 6.63 7.67
N SER A 73 -5.53 5.86 7.78
CA SER A 73 -5.56 4.44 7.43
C SER A 73 -6.72 4.09 6.50
N VAL A 74 -6.53 3.03 5.72
CA VAL A 74 -7.51 2.49 4.78
C VAL A 74 -7.43 0.97 4.77
N TRP A 75 -8.59 0.34 4.62
CA TRP A 75 -8.71 -1.08 4.31
C TRP A 75 -9.05 -1.20 2.83
N LEU A 76 -8.31 -2.04 2.12
CA LEU A 76 -8.51 -2.32 0.71
C LEU A 76 -8.82 -3.79 0.52
N GLU A 77 -9.79 -4.13 -0.33
CA GLU A 77 -10.04 -5.50 -0.75
C GLU A 77 -9.37 -5.76 -2.10
N VAL A 78 -8.58 -6.83 -2.20
CA VAL A 78 -7.91 -7.23 -3.44
C VAL A 78 -8.96 -7.64 -4.47
N TYR A 79 -9.02 -6.89 -5.57
CA TYR A 79 -9.85 -7.19 -6.72
C TYR A 79 -9.21 -8.25 -7.62
N GLU A 80 -7.93 -8.07 -7.96
CA GLU A 80 -7.16 -8.98 -8.81
C GLU A 80 -5.65 -8.76 -8.69
N VAL A 81 -4.87 -9.73 -9.19
CA VAL A 81 -3.41 -9.66 -9.29
C VAL A 81 -3.04 -9.68 -10.78
N LYS A 82 -2.25 -8.70 -11.23
CA LYS A 82 -1.80 -8.53 -12.62
C LYS A 82 -0.28 -8.57 -12.68
N GLY A 83 0.28 -9.75 -12.91
CA GLY A 83 1.74 -9.93 -12.83
C GLY A 83 2.21 -9.64 -11.40
N ASP A 84 3.05 -8.62 -11.24
CA ASP A 84 3.55 -8.20 -9.93
C ASP A 84 2.68 -7.09 -9.26
N ASP A 85 1.68 -6.57 -9.98
CA ASP A 85 0.77 -5.55 -9.45
C ASP A 85 -0.45 -6.19 -8.76
N VAL A 86 -0.93 -5.53 -7.70
CA VAL A 86 -2.16 -5.89 -6.99
C VAL A 86 -3.15 -4.74 -7.12
N VAL A 87 -4.31 -5.00 -7.70
CA VAL A 87 -5.39 -4.02 -7.81
C VAL A 87 -6.39 -4.26 -6.68
N ALA A 88 -6.70 -3.22 -5.91
CA ALA A 88 -7.61 -3.27 -4.77
C ALA A 88 -8.54 -2.04 -4.73
N TRP A 89 -9.65 -2.09 -3.99
CA TRP A 89 -10.62 -0.99 -3.81
C TRP A 89 -11.08 -0.90 -2.35
#